data_AF-A0AAV5ALP2-F1
#
_entry.id   AF-A0AAV5ALP2-F1
#
_cell.length_a   1.000
_cell.length_b   1.000
_cell.length_c   1.000
_cell.angle_alpha   90.00
_cell.angle_beta   90.00
_cell.angle_gamma   90.00
#
_symmetry.space_group_name_H-M   'P 1'
#
loop_
_entity.id
_entity.type
_entity.pdbx_description
1 polymer ?
#
loop_
_entity_poly.entity_id
_entity_poly.type
_entity_poly.pdbx_seq_one_letter_code
_entity_poly.pdbx_strand_id
1 'polypeptide(L)'
;MSQRFFTHASPTLFNAGTPHPQLASCFLICMKDDSIEGVYDTLKTCAMISKTAGGIGMNIHNIRATGSYIAGTNGYSNGIVPMLRAYDATARYVDQGGNKRPGAFTIYIEPWHADIFEFLDLRKNHGKEEARTRDLFYALWIPDLLQILSYGAEFEALYERYELEGRAKKTVDAQKLWFAVLDAQIETGGPFMCYKDASSAKSNQQNLGTIKSSNLCTEIVQYSSPDEVAVCNLA
;
A
#
# COMPACT_ATOMS: atom_id res chain seq x y z
N MET A 1 -18.35 -28.93 0.45
CA MET A 1 -19.09 -27.68 0.70
C MET A 1 -20.51 -27.90 1.27
N SER A 2 -21.37 -28.75 0.70
CA SER A 2 -22.77 -28.91 1.18
C SER A 2 -22.92 -29.33 2.66
N GLN A 3 -21.96 -30.10 3.17
CA GLN A 3 -21.89 -30.49 4.60
C GLN A 3 -21.17 -29.45 5.49
N ARG A 4 -20.88 -28.24 4.97
CA ARG A 4 -20.30 -27.10 5.71
C ARG A 4 -18.91 -27.31 6.35
N PHE A 5 -18.14 -28.31 5.90
CA PHE A 5 -16.75 -28.50 6.37
C PHE A 5 -15.80 -27.35 5.97
N PHE A 6 -16.05 -26.71 4.84
CA PHE A 6 -15.33 -25.54 4.35
C PHE A 6 -16.23 -24.78 3.37
N THR A 7 -15.93 -23.51 3.15
CA THR A 7 -16.51 -22.69 2.07
C THR A 7 -15.41 -22.29 1.10
N HIS A 8 -15.78 -21.77 -0.06
CA HIS A 8 -14.85 -20.97 -0.86
C HIS A 8 -15.08 -19.48 -0.59
N ALA A 9 -14.11 -18.64 -0.94
CA ALA A 9 -14.29 -17.21 -0.89
C ALA A 9 -15.39 -16.72 -1.85
N SER A 10 -16.00 -15.59 -1.50
CA SER A 10 -17.14 -15.02 -2.23
C SER A 10 -16.93 -14.87 -3.74
N PRO A 11 -15.75 -14.43 -4.26
CA PRO A 11 -15.54 -14.35 -5.71
C PRO A 11 -15.62 -15.71 -6.41
N THR A 12 -15.09 -16.77 -5.79
CA THR A 12 -15.23 -18.12 -6.32
C THR A 12 -16.70 -18.55 -6.35
N LEU A 13 -17.46 -18.29 -5.28
CA LEU A 13 -18.89 -18.63 -5.23
C LEU A 13 -19.73 -17.87 -6.26
N PHE A 14 -19.40 -16.60 -6.54
CA PHE A 14 -20.13 -15.79 -7.51
C PHE A 14 -19.79 -16.10 -8.96
N ASN A 15 -18.52 -16.40 -9.23
CA ASN A 15 -18.01 -16.39 -10.60
C ASN A 15 -17.66 -17.78 -11.16
N ALA A 16 -17.63 -18.83 -10.33
CA ALA A 16 -17.39 -20.20 -10.80
C ALA A 16 -18.46 -20.61 -11.82
N GLY A 17 -18.02 -21.03 -13.02
CA GLY A 17 -18.91 -21.42 -14.12
C GLY A 17 -19.53 -20.27 -14.92
N THR A 18 -19.12 -19.02 -14.68
CA THR A 18 -19.55 -17.85 -15.50
C THR A 18 -18.62 -17.64 -16.70
N PRO A 19 -19.01 -16.84 -17.73
CA PRO A 19 -18.20 -16.61 -18.93
C PRO A 19 -16.82 -15.97 -18.67
N HIS A 20 -16.69 -15.19 -17.58
CA HIS A 20 -15.45 -14.54 -17.18
C HIS A 20 -15.16 -14.83 -15.70
N PRO A 21 -14.62 -16.02 -15.37
CA PRO A 21 -14.53 -16.51 -14.01
C PRO A 21 -13.34 -15.91 -13.25
N GLN A 22 -13.51 -14.71 -12.69
CA GLN A 22 -12.56 -14.16 -11.71
C GLN A 22 -12.85 -14.81 -10.34
N LEU A 23 -12.01 -15.75 -9.92
CA LEU A 23 -12.20 -16.52 -8.67
C LEU A 23 -11.35 -16.03 -7.47
N ALA A 24 -10.35 -15.20 -7.73
CA ALA A 24 -9.41 -14.66 -6.74
C ALA A 24 -9.98 -13.47 -5.95
N SER A 25 -9.57 -13.33 -4.69
CA SER A 25 -10.14 -12.32 -3.79
C SER A 25 -9.37 -11.02 -3.72
N CYS A 26 -8.04 -11.11 -3.66
CA CYS A 26 -7.19 -9.96 -3.43
C CYS A 26 -5.95 -10.00 -4.31
N PHE A 27 -5.38 -8.82 -4.52
CA PHE A 27 -4.21 -8.61 -5.35
C PHE A 27 -3.20 -7.73 -4.60
N LEU A 28 -1.91 -8.03 -4.77
CA LEU A 28 -0.81 -7.24 -4.23
C LEU A 28 -0.05 -6.61 -5.39
N ILE A 29 0.03 -5.28 -5.37
CA ILE A 29 0.58 -4.50 -6.47
C ILE A 29 1.78 -3.69 -5.96
N CYS A 30 2.86 -3.69 -6.74
CA CYS A 30 3.96 -2.76 -6.56
C CYS A 30 3.76 -1.55 -7.45
N MET A 31 3.93 -0.35 -6.90
CA MET A 31 4.06 0.85 -7.71
C MET A 31 5.20 0.66 -8.71
N LYS A 32 4.89 0.75 -10.00
CA LYS A 32 5.81 0.37 -11.08
C LYS A 32 7.09 1.20 -11.08
N ASP A 33 6.95 2.51 -11.00
CA ASP A 33 8.06 3.45 -11.10
C ASP A 33 7.69 4.81 -10.47
N ASP A 34 8.70 5.57 -10.05
CA ASP A 34 8.59 6.95 -9.56
C ASP A 34 8.52 7.95 -10.72
N SER A 35 7.53 7.75 -11.59
CA SER A 35 7.26 8.56 -12.76
C SER A 35 5.75 8.66 -13.00
N ILE A 36 5.32 9.67 -13.77
CA ILE A 36 3.90 9.80 -14.12
C ILE A 36 3.40 8.58 -14.89
N GLU A 37 4.22 8.04 -15.81
CA GLU A 37 3.88 6.81 -16.54
C GLU A 37 3.69 5.63 -15.59
N GLY A 38 4.66 5.37 -14.70
CA GLY A 38 4.56 4.30 -13.71
C GLY A 38 3.35 4.44 -12.78
N VAL A 39 3.06 5.66 -12.32
CA VAL A 39 1.92 5.96 -11.45
C VAL A 39 0.59 5.69 -12.16
N TYR A 40 0.43 6.14 -13.41
CA TYR A 40 -0.82 5.97 -14.15
C TYR A 40 -1.02 4.54 -14.69
N ASP A 41 0.05 3.82 -15.02
CA ASP A 41 -0.02 2.40 -15.36
C ASP A 41 -0.43 1.54 -14.15
N THR A 42 0.10 1.88 -12.98
CA THR A 42 -0.32 1.25 -11.72
C THR A 42 -1.79 1.57 -11.43
N LEU A 43 -2.22 2.82 -11.62
CA LEU A 43 -3.62 3.24 -11.43
C LEU A 43 -4.57 2.50 -12.39
N LYS A 44 -4.19 2.36 -13.66
CA LYS A 44 -4.92 1.57 -14.66
C LYS A 44 -5.05 0.11 -14.20
N THR A 45 -3.97 -0.47 -13.69
CA THR A 45 -3.98 -1.85 -13.16
C THR A 45 -4.97 -1.97 -11.98
N CYS A 46 -4.94 -1.01 -11.05
CA CYS A 46 -5.89 -0.96 -9.93
C CYS A 46 -7.35 -0.84 -10.41
N ALA A 47 -7.62 0.03 -11.37
CA ALA A 47 -8.96 0.18 -11.96
C ALA A 47 -9.46 -1.12 -12.60
N MET A 48 -8.60 -1.81 -13.35
CA MET A 48 -8.96 -3.08 -14.00
C MET A 48 -9.24 -4.20 -12.99
N ILE A 49 -8.48 -4.26 -11.90
CA ILE A 49 -8.71 -5.22 -10.80
C ILE A 49 -10.02 -4.88 -10.07
N SER A 50 -10.23 -3.61 -9.72
CA SER A 50 -11.44 -3.15 -9.01
C SER A 50 -12.71 -3.44 -9.81
N LYS A 51 -12.67 -3.26 -11.14
CA LYS A 51 -13.79 -3.60 -12.05
C LYS A 51 -14.26 -5.05 -11.88
N THR A 52 -13.36 -5.96 -11.54
CA THR A 52 -13.66 -7.39 -11.33
C THR A 52 -13.84 -7.76 -9.85
N ALA A 53 -14.15 -6.77 -9.01
CA ALA A 53 -14.39 -6.91 -7.57
C ALA A 53 -13.19 -7.45 -6.75
N GLY A 54 -11.97 -7.20 -7.21
CA GLY A 54 -10.75 -7.54 -6.45
C GLY A 54 -10.41 -6.46 -5.41
N GLY A 55 -10.05 -6.89 -4.19
CA GLY A 55 -9.42 -6.02 -3.19
C GLY A 55 -7.92 -5.84 -3.47
N ILE A 56 -7.35 -4.68 -3.15
CA ILE A 56 -5.96 -4.35 -3.50
C ILE A 56 -5.16 -3.98 -2.26
N GLY A 57 -3.96 -4.56 -2.12
CA GLY A 57 -2.88 -4.00 -1.31
C GLY A 57 -1.80 -3.44 -2.23
N MET A 58 -1.44 -2.18 -2.09
CA MET A 58 -0.45 -1.52 -2.94
C MET A 58 0.62 -0.81 -2.11
N ASN A 59 1.89 -1.08 -2.39
CA ASN A 59 2.99 -0.32 -1.80
C ASN A 59 3.37 0.90 -2.64
N ILE A 60 3.70 2.01 -1.97
CA ILE A 60 4.11 3.29 -2.59
C ILE A 60 5.47 3.79 -2.08
N HIS A 61 6.28 2.92 -1.49
CA HIS A 61 7.56 3.27 -0.84
C HIS A 61 8.55 3.99 -1.77
N ASN A 62 8.47 3.71 -3.08
CA ASN A 62 9.35 4.25 -4.11
C ASN A 62 8.92 5.63 -4.63
N ILE A 63 7.73 6.13 -4.30
CA ILE A 63 7.28 7.44 -4.74
C ILE A 63 8.03 8.53 -3.99
N ARG A 64 8.53 9.54 -4.72
CA ARG A 64 9.25 10.65 -4.10
C ARG A 64 8.33 11.52 -3.24
N ALA A 65 8.82 11.88 -2.05
CA ALA A 65 8.12 12.74 -1.12
C ALA A 65 7.96 14.19 -1.62
N THR A 66 7.14 14.98 -0.92
CA THR A 66 6.94 16.42 -1.17
C THR A 66 8.26 17.19 -1.22
N GLY A 67 8.35 18.15 -2.15
CA GLY A 67 9.53 19.00 -2.33
C GLY A 67 10.74 18.28 -2.96
N SER A 68 10.61 17.01 -3.40
CA SER A 68 11.67 16.34 -4.17
C SER A 68 11.82 16.99 -5.55
N TYR A 69 13.06 17.20 -5.99
CA TYR A 69 13.34 17.75 -7.31
C TYR A 69 12.90 16.79 -8.44
N ILE A 70 12.41 17.36 -9.54
CA ILE A 70 12.04 16.64 -10.77
C ILE A 70 12.89 17.18 -11.91
N ALA A 71 13.92 16.43 -12.30
CA ALA A 71 14.87 16.86 -13.33
C ALA A 71 14.21 17.13 -14.69
N GLY A 72 13.27 16.29 -15.13
CA GLY A 72 12.66 16.40 -16.46
C GLY A 72 11.79 17.65 -16.67
N THR A 73 11.13 18.15 -15.62
CA THR A 73 10.27 19.33 -15.69
C THR A 73 10.87 20.55 -14.98
N ASN A 74 12.07 20.41 -14.41
CA ASN A 74 12.73 21.38 -13.56
C ASN A 74 11.83 21.92 -12.42
N GLY A 75 10.97 21.04 -11.90
CA GLY A 75 9.98 21.36 -10.86
C GLY A 75 10.22 20.59 -9.56
N TYR A 76 9.26 20.68 -8.66
CA TYR A 76 9.26 19.96 -7.38
C TYR A 76 8.01 19.09 -7.26
N SER A 77 8.16 17.92 -6.63
CA SER A 77 7.05 16.99 -6.36
C SER A 77 6.09 17.56 -5.33
N ASN A 78 4.80 17.36 -5.57
CA ASN A 78 3.74 17.64 -4.59
C ASN A 78 3.52 16.48 -3.60
N GLY A 79 4.35 15.43 -3.68
CA GLY A 79 4.35 14.28 -2.76
C GLY A 79 3.22 13.29 -2.99
N ILE A 80 3.00 12.44 -1.99
CA ILE A 80 2.06 11.31 -2.09
C ILE A 80 0.59 11.73 -1.99
N VAL A 81 0.27 12.84 -1.32
CA VAL A 81 -1.12 13.24 -1.03
C VAL A 81 -1.94 13.48 -2.31
N PRO A 82 -1.48 14.30 -3.29
CA PRO A 82 -2.24 14.50 -4.52
C PRO A 82 -2.31 13.25 -5.40
N MET A 83 -1.27 12.42 -5.39
CA MET A 83 -1.29 11.13 -6.08
C MET A 83 -2.40 10.24 -5.51
N LEU A 84 -2.44 10.08 -4.18
CA LEU A 84 -3.44 9.25 -3.51
C LEU A 84 -4.87 9.75 -3.73
N ARG A 85 -5.08 11.06 -3.95
CA ARG A 85 -6.40 11.58 -4.34
C ARG A 85 -6.89 11.05 -5.68
N ALA A 86 -6.00 10.81 -6.63
CA ALA A 86 -6.37 10.16 -7.90
C ALA A 86 -6.78 8.70 -7.68
N TYR A 87 -6.09 7.98 -6.79
CA TYR A 87 -6.45 6.61 -6.39
C TYR A 87 -7.77 6.55 -5.63
N ASP A 88 -8.01 7.48 -4.71
CA ASP A 88 -9.26 7.61 -3.94
C ASP A 88 -10.47 7.89 -4.86
N ALA A 89 -10.32 8.82 -5.80
CA ALA A 89 -11.34 9.08 -6.81
C ALA A 89 -11.59 7.85 -7.70
N THR A 90 -10.54 7.10 -8.04
CA THR A 90 -10.66 5.87 -8.83
C THR A 90 -11.35 4.75 -8.06
N ALA A 91 -11.07 4.60 -6.76
CA ALA A 91 -11.74 3.64 -5.89
C ALA A 91 -13.25 3.91 -5.80
N ARG A 92 -13.63 5.20 -5.75
CA ARG A 92 -15.05 5.62 -5.81
C ARG A 92 -15.69 5.42 -7.17
N TYR A 93 -14.96 5.72 -8.25
CA TYR A 93 -15.49 5.65 -9.61
C TYR A 93 -15.68 4.21 -10.08
N VAL A 94 -14.69 3.34 -9.84
CA VAL A 94 -14.71 1.94 -10.27
C VAL A 94 -15.24 1.06 -9.14
N ASP A 95 -16.56 1.10 -8.98
CA ASP A 95 -17.26 0.26 -8.02
C ASP A 95 -17.19 -1.24 -8.39
N GLN A 96 -17.24 -2.07 -7.37
CA GLN A 96 -17.23 -3.52 -7.49
C GLN A 96 -18.63 -4.01 -7.86
N GLY A 97 -18.91 -4.11 -9.16
CA GLY A 97 -20.08 -4.83 -9.68
C GLY A 97 -21.38 -4.04 -9.78
N GLY A 98 -21.33 -2.76 -10.15
CA GLY A 98 -22.51 -1.95 -10.46
C GLY A 98 -23.17 -1.40 -9.20
N ASN A 99 -22.41 -0.61 -8.44
CA ASN A 99 -22.85 0.20 -7.30
C ASN A 99 -23.14 -0.57 -6.00
N LYS A 100 -22.64 -1.80 -5.84
CA LYS A 100 -22.83 -2.58 -4.61
C LYS A 100 -21.77 -2.31 -3.54
N ARG A 101 -20.52 -2.05 -3.91
CA ARG A 101 -19.40 -1.71 -3.00
C ARG A 101 -18.36 -0.84 -3.71
N PRO A 102 -17.85 0.24 -3.10
CA PRO A 102 -16.71 0.97 -3.66
C PRO A 102 -15.46 0.07 -3.74
N GLY A 103 -14.54 0.41 -4.64
CA GLY A 103 -13.24 -0.24 -4.71
C GLY A 103 -12.50 -0.11 -3.37
N ALA A 104 -11.80 -1.17 -2.97
CA ALA A 104 -11.13 -1.22 -1.66
C ALA A 104 -9.62 -1.39 -1.86
N PHE A 105 -8.87 -0.31 -1.65
CA PHE A 105 -7.42 -0.27 -1.79
C PHE A 105 -6.77 0.04 -0.44
N THR A 106 -5.87 -0.83 0.02
CA THR A 106 -4.98 -0.55 1.16
C THR A 106 -3.64 -0.07 0.63
N ILE A 107 -3.25 1.13 1.06
CA ILE A 107 -1.97 1.73 0.73
C ILE A 107 -0.97 1.38 1.83
N TYR A 108 0.14 0.77 1.44
CA TYR A 108 1.26 0.43 2.31
C TYR A 108 2.37 1.46 2.13
N ILE A 109 2.82 2.03 3.25
CA ILE A 109 4.01 2.88 3.28
C ILE A 109 4.93 2.46 4.43
N GLU A 110 6.23 2.55 4.22
CA GLU A 110 7.20 2.39 5.30
C GLU A 110 7.37 3.72 6.08
N PRO A 111 7.58 3.67 7.40
CA PRO A 111 7.46 4.83 8.29
C PRO A 111 8.59 5.88 8.19
N TRP A 112 9.68 5.57 7.49
CA TRP A 112 10.75 6.53 7.17
C TRP A 112 10.39 7.50 6.05
N HIS A 113 9.30 7.27 5.33
CA HIS A 113 8.91 8.10 4.20
C HIS A 113 8.66 9.54 4.67
N ALA A 114 9.19 10.55 3.97
CA ALA A 114 9.18 11.93 4.50
C ALA A 114 7.77 12.54 4.61
N ASP A 115 6.80 12.03 3.84
CA ASP A 115 5.37 12.43 3.93
C ASP A 115 4.56 11.54 4.91
N ILE A 116 5.21 10.86 5.87
CA ILE A 116 4.53 9.91 6.77
C ILE A 116 3.49 10.57 7.68
N PHE A 117 3.72 11.81 8.13
CA PHE A 117 2.76 12.50 8.99
C PHE A 117 1.49 12.86 8.23
N GLU A 118 1.65 13.34 7.00
CA GLU A 118 0.54 13.63 6.09
C GLU A 118 -0.24 12.35 5.76
N PHE A 119 0.46 11.23 5.56
CA PHE A 119 -0.15 9.92 5.33
C PHE A 119 -1.07 9.48 6.48
N LEU A 120 -0.65 9.68 7.73
CA LEU A 120 -1.44 9.33 8.92
C LEU A 120 -2.71 10.18 9.07
N ASP A 121 -2.74 11.37 8.47
CA ASP A 121 -3.89 12.28 8.53
C ASP A 121 -4.92 12.04 7.42
N LEU A 122 -4.59 11.25 6.39
CA LEU A 122 -5.41 11.13 5.17
C LEU A 122 -6.84 10.62 5.40
N ARG A 123 -7.04 9.78 6.42
CA ARG A 123 -8.35 9.20 6.75
C ARG A 123 -9.12 9.98 7.82
N LYS A 124 -8.49 10.98 8.46
CA LYS A 124 -9.15 11.73 9.54
C LYS A 124 -10.38 12.47 9.03
N ASN A 125 -11.41 12.55 9.86
CA ASN A 125 -12.67 13.18 9.48
C ASN A 125 -12.53 14.72 9.40
N HIS A 126 -11.76 15.32 10.29
CA HIS A 126 -11.47 16.76 10.29
C HIS A 126 -10.29 17.11 9.39
N GLY A 127 -10.18 18.39 9.01
CA GLY A 127 -9.12 18.95 8.17
C GLY A 127 -9.58 19.36 6.77
N LYS A 128 -8.63 19.76 5.93
CA LYS A 128 -8.90 20.23 4.56
C LYS A 128 -9.18 19.05 3.63
N GLU A 129 -10.26 19.12 2.85
CA GLU A 129 -10.64 18.06 1.90
C GLU A 129 -9.57 17.77 0.86
N GLU A 130 -8.77 18.76 0.46
CA GLU A 130 -7.67 18.57 -0.49
C GLU A 130 -6.51 17.74 0.06
N ALA A 131 -6.50 17.48 1.36
CA ALA A 131 -5.52 16.67 2.07
C ALA A 131 -6.14 15.39 2.65
N ARG A 132 -7.26 14.91 2.09
CA ARG A 132 -7.97 13.73 2.57
C ARG A 132 -8.30 12.75 1.45
N THR A 133 -8.27 11.48 1.81
CA THR A 133 -8.55 10.34 0.93
C THR A 133 -9.18 9.24 1.78
N ARG A 134 -10.48 9.40 2.07
CA ARG A 134 -11.18 8.61 3.09
C ARG A 134 -11.71 7.27 2.58
N ASP A 135 -11.76 7.10 1.26
CA ASP A 135 -12.23 5.86 0.62
C ASP A 135 -11.09 4.81 0.52
N LEU A 136 -9.85 5.23 0.76
CA LEU A 136 -8.69 4.34 0.86
C LEU A 136 -8.48 3.83 2.29
N PHE A 137 -7.84 2.67 2.39
CA PHE A 137 -7.32 2.10 3.62
C PHE A 137 -5.81 2.34 3.70
N TYR A 138 -5.27 2.36 4.92
CA TYR A 138 -3.87 2.70 5.17
C TYR A 138 -3.21 1.64 6.05
N ALA A 139 -1.97 1.30 5.72
CA ALA A 139 -1.17 0.34 6.44
C ALA A 139 0.29 0.81 6.52
N LEU A 140 0.92 0.53 7.65
CA LEU A 140 2.34 0.70 7.85
C LEU A 140 3.04 -0.63 7.60
N TRP A 141 4.06 -0.59 6.73
CA TRP A 141 5.00 -1.69 6.54
C TRP A 141 6.24 -1.40 7.39
N ILE A 142 6.21 -1.88 8.63
CA ILE A 142 7.09 -1.46 9.72
C ILE A 142 8.31 -2.39 9.75
N PRO A 143 9.51 -1.89 9.47
CA PRO A 143 10.73 -2.61 9.78
C PRO A 143 10.99 -2.62 11.30
N ASP A 144 11.66 -3.66 11.79
CA ASP A 144 12.10 -3.79 13.18
C ASP A 144 12.93 -2.55 13.60
N LEU A 145 13.65 -1.97 12.64
CA LEU A 145 14.34 -0.68 12.78
C LEU A 145 13.81 0.38 11.77
N LEU A 146 12.61 0.95 11.86
CA LEU A 146 12.11 2.21 11.19
C LEU A 146 12.74 2.85 9.88
N GLN A 147 13.51 2.19 8.99
CA GLN A 147 14.57 2.81 8.15
C GLN A 147 14.98 2.14 6.76
N ILE A 148 14.19 2.25 5.67
CA ILE A 148 14.44 2.10 4.18
C ILE A 148 14.94 0.78 3.47
N LEU A 149 14.06 0.22 2.60
CA LEU A 149 14.22 -0.61 1.35
C LEU A 149 14.82 -2.05 1.35
N SER A 150 15.76 -2.42 2.21
CA SER A 150 16.15 -3.83 2.46
C SER A 150 15.35 -4.39 3.66
N TYR A 151 15.59 -5.61 4.16
CA TYR A 151 15.00 -6.07 5.44
C TYR A 151 16.12 -6.59 6.36
N GLY A 152 15.95 -6.46 7.68
CA GLY A 152 16.95 -6.86 8.67
C GLY A 152 18.30 -6.11 8.57
N ALA A 153 19.41 -6.79 8.85
CA ALA A 153 20.74 -6.17 9.01
C ALA A 153 21.27 -5.41 7.76
N GLU A 154 20.93 -5.86 6.54
CA GLU A 154 21.34 -5.16 5.31
C GLU A 154 20.69 -3.77 5.22
N PHE A 155 19.51 -3.65 5.79
CA PHE A 155 18.74 -2.42 5.82
C PHE A 155 19.23 -1.43 6.86
N GLU A 156 19.57 -1.92 8.06
CA GLU A 156 20.14 -1.08 9.11
C GLU A 156 21.44 -0.43 8.61
N ALA A 157 22.32 -1.22 7.99
CA ALA A 157 23.57 -0.71 7.42
C ALA A 157 23.36 0.32 6.30
N LEU A 158 22.34 0.13 5.44
CA LEU A 158 22.04 1.05 4.35
C LEU A 158 21.55 2.40 4.86
N TYR A 159 20.65 2.37 5.83
CA TYR A 159 20.06 3.61 6.34
C TYR A 159 21.02 4.39 7.21
N GLU A 160 21.75 3.74 8.12
CA GLU A 160 22.76 4.41 8.95
C GLU A 160 23.78 5.14 8.06
N ARG A 161 24.17 4.53 6.93
CA ARG A 161 25.00 5.19 5.92
C ARG A 161 24.34 6.46 5.36
N TYR A 162 23.05 6.42 5.01
CA TYR A 162 22.35 7.61 4.49
C TYR A 162 22.15 8.71 5.54
N GLU A 163 22.02 8.36 6.82
CA GLU A 163 22.06 9.35 7.90
C GLU A 163 23.42 10.01 8.01
N LEU A 164 24.50 9.22 7.98
CA LEU A 164 25.88 9.72 8.01
C LEU A 164 26.21 10.61 6.80
N GLU A 165 25.65 10.27 5.63
CA GLU A 165 25.77 11.06 4.40
C GLU A 165 24.89 12.33 4.42
N GLY A 166 24.06 12.53 5.46
CA GLY A 166 23.18 13.71 5.57
C GLY A 166 22.06 13.75 4.53
N ARG A 167 21.61 12.59 4.04
CA ARG A 167 20.59 12.49 2.97
C ARG A 167 19.15 12.55 3.49
N ALA A 168 18.98 12.63 4.81
CA ALA A 168 17.68 12.78 5.44
C ALA A 168 17.04 14.12 5.08
N LYS A 169 15.79 14.10 4.61
CA LYS A 169 15.00 15.32 4.39
C LYS A 169 14.56 15.99 5.68
N LYS A 170 14.31 15.18 6.71
CA LYS A 170 13.78 15.60 8.01
C LYS A 170 14.17 14.57 9.06
N THR A 171 14.59 15.03 10.23
CA THR A 171 14.82 14.20 11.40
C THR A 171 13.75 14.52 12.43
N VAL A 172 13.17 13.49 13.04
CA VAL A 172 12.13 13.61 14.07
C VAL A 172 12.41 12.63 15.19
N ASP A 173 11.85 12.92 16.37
CA ASP A 173 11.82 11.94 17.45
C ASP A 173 10.92 10.76 17.05
N ALA A 174 11.43 9.54 17.20
CA ALA A 174 10.67 8.31 16.93
C ALA A 174 9.40 8.22 17.78
N GLN A 175 9.45 8.68 19.05
CA GLN A 175 8.27 8.71 19.91
C GLN A 175 7.20 9.66 19.37
N LYS A 176 7.61 10.78 18.76
CA LYS A 176 6.67 11.71 18.13
C LYS A 176 5.93 11.06 16.95
N LEU A 177 6.63 10.27 16.14
CA LEU A 177 5.99 9.49 15.08
C LEU A 177 5.06 8.43 15.68
N TRP A 178 5.50 7.73 16.72
CA TRP A 178 4.70 6.73 17.40
C TRP A 178 3.39 7.29 17.96
N PHE A 179 3.44 8.43 18.65
CA PHE A 179 2.23 9.11 19.13
C PHE A 179 1.30 9.51 17.99
N ALA A 180 1.83 9.99 16.86
CA ALA A 180 1.00 10.30 15.69
C ALA A 180 0.30 9.06 15.10
N VAL A 181 0.96 7.89 15.11
CA VAL A 181 0.35 6.62 14.70
C VAL A 181 -0.78 6.24 15.65
N LEU A 182 -0.56 6.34 16.97
CA LEU A 182 -1.58 6.05 17.97
C LEU A 182 -2.78 6.97 17.85
N ASP A 183 -2.56 8.27 17.66
CA ASP A 183 -3.62 9.26 17.45
C ASP A 183 -4.46 8.92 16.21
N ALA A 184 -3.81 8.58 15.09
CA ALA A 184 -4.51 8.15 13.88
C ALA A 184 -5.35 6.87 14.12
N GLN A 185 -4.82 5.90 14.87
CA GLN A 185 -5.53 4.66 15.22
C GLN A 185 -6.73 4.91 16.12
N ILE A 186 -6.60 5.78 17.11
CA ILE A 186 -7.69 6.19 17.99
C ILE A 186 -8.81 6.87 17.18
N GLU A 187 -8.45 7.74 16.24
CA GLU A 187 -9.44 8.49 15.46
C GLU A 187 -10.11 7.67 14.34
N THR A 188 -9.37 6.77 13.70
CA THR A 188 -9.81 6.16 12.41
C THR A 188 -9.82 4.63 12.41
N GLY A 189 -9.29 3.99 13.46
CA GLY A 189 -9.09 2.54 13.51
C GLY A 189 -7.94 2.02 12.65
N GLY A 190 -7.20 2.90 11.96
CA GLY A 190 -5.98 2.58 11.21
C GLY A 190 -4.87 3.61 11.46
N PRO A 191 -3.66 3.44 10.91
CA PRO A 191 -3.31 2.44 9.91
C PRO A 191 -3.17 1.03 10.49
N PHE A 192 -3.28 0.02 9.62
CA PHE A 192 -2.90 -1.34 9.94
C PHE A 192 -1.39 -1.43 10.23
N MET A 193 -1.00 -2.38 11.07
CA MET A 193 0.39 -2.56 11.49
C MET A 193 0.91 -3.89 10.95
N CYS A 194 1.90 -3.84 10.06
CA CYS A 194 2.49 -5.04 9.47
C CYS A 194 4.01 -4.98 9.60
N TYR A 195 4.60 -5.97 10.27
CA TYR A 195 6.04 -6.00 10.52
C TYR A 195 6.80 -6.61 9.33
N LYS A 196 7.51 -5.78 8.58
CA LYS A 196 8.23 -6.09 7.35
C LYS A 196 9.25 -7.21 7.53
N ASP A 197 10.09 -7.10 8.55
CA ASP A 197 11.22 -8.02 8.74
C ASP A 197 10.72 -9.41 9.15
N ALA A 198 9.81 -9.46 10.12
CA ALA A 198 9.13 -10.70 10.50
C ALA A 198 8.39 -11.34 9.32
N SER A 199 7.71 -10.54 8.50
CA SER A 199 6.95 -11.03 7.33
C SER A 199 7.88 -11.56 6.24
N SER A 200 8.99 -10.88 5.98
CA SER A 200 9.95 -11.25 4.93
C SER A 200 10.81 -12.44 5.34
N ALA A 201 11.38 -12.43 6.56
CA ALA A 201 12.28 -13.48 7.05
C ALA A 201 11.61 -14.84 7.24
N LYS A 202 10.29 -14.86 7.50
CA LYS A 202 9.50 -16.09 7.66
C LYS A 202 8.76 -16.50 6.40
N SER A 203 8.97 -15.80 5.28
CA SER A 203 8.31 -16.14 4.02
C SER A 203 9.09 -17.21 3.25
N ASN A 204 8.38 -18.22 2.77
CA ASN A 204 8.94 -19.18 1.82
C ASN A 204 9.25 -18.54 0.45
N GLN A 205 8.83 -17.29 0.21
CA GLN A 205 9.11 -16.52 -1.01
C GLN A 205 10.29 -15.55 -0.85
N GLN A 206 11.03 -15.59 0.25
CA GLN A 206 12.21 -14.71 0.46
C GLN A 206 13.27 -14.86 -0.65
N ASN A 207 13.28 -16.01 -1.35
CA ASN A 207 14.15 -16.29 -2.49
C ASN A 207 13.83 -15.44 -3.74
N LEU A 208 12.65 -14.82 -3.81
CA LEU A 208 12.25 -13.95 -4.92
C LEU A 208 12.68 -12.49 -4.70
N GLY A 209 12.98 -12.14 -3.45
CA GLY A 209 13.38 -10.79 -3.02
C GLY A 209 12.51 -10.26 -1.88
N THR A 210 12.73 -8.99 -1.53
CA THR A 210 12.03 -8.33 -0.43
C THR A 210 10.54 -8.17 -0.71
N ILE A 211 9.71 -8.62 0.24
CA ILE A 211 8.26 -8.42 0.19
C ILE A 211 7.95 -6.99 0.67
N LYS A 212 7.16 -6.26 -0.12
CA LYS A 212 6.94 -4.82 0.06
C LYS A 212 5.61 -4.45 0.69
N SER A 213 4.66 -5.37 0.78
CA SER A 213 3.33 -5.12 1.37
C SER A 213 2.61 -6.42 1.67
N SER A 214 1.50 -6.29 2.41
CA SER A 214 0.45 -7.32 2.48
C SER A 214 -0.73 -6.94 1.57
N ASN A 215 -1.83 -7.70 1.60
CA ASN A 215 -3.05 -7.42 0.82
C ASN A 215 -3.99 -6.43 1.53
N LEU A 216 -5.22 -6.25 1.01
CA LEU A 216 -6.27 -5.42 1.61
C LEU A 216 -6.50 -5.72 3.10
N CYS A 217 -6.49 -7.00 3.47
CA CYS A 217 -6.91 -7.49 4.79
C CYS A 217 -5.75 -7.93 5.70
N THR A 218 -4.50 -7.68 5.29
CA THR A 218 -3.25 -7.88 6.04
C THR A 218 -2.79 -9.34 6.25
N GLU A 219 -3.54 -10.34 5.79
CA GLU A 219 -3.25 -11.76 6.01
C GLU A 219 -2.30 -12.39 4.97
N ILE A 220 -2.12 -11.75 3.80
CA ILE A 220 -1.34 -12.32 2.69
C ILE A 220 0.01 -11.63 2.56
N VAL A 221 1.08 -12.41 2.73
CA VAL A 221 2.45 -11.95 2.56
C VAL A 221 3.03 -12.64 1.32
N GLN A 222 2.95 -11.97 0.17
CA GLN A 222 3.46 -12.47 -1.11
C GLN A 222 4.36 -11.43 -1.79
N TYR A 223 5.36 -11.92 -2.52
CA TYR A 223 6.22 -11.11 -3.36
C TYR A 223 5.42 -10.42 -4.47
N SER A 224 5.77 -9.17 -4.77
CA SER A 224 5.26 -8.40 -5.91
C SER A 224 6.34 -7.47 -6.43
N SER A 225 6.30 -7.18 -7.72
CA SER A 225 7.26 -6.35 -8.43
C SER A 225 6.54 -5.46 -9.46
N PRO A 226 7.23 -4.53 -10.14
CA PRO A 226 6.64 -3.78 -11.26
C PRO A 226 6.04 -4.66 -12.36
N ASP A 227 6.55 -5.89 -12.51
CA ASP A 227 6.16 -6.85 -13.53
C ASP A 227 5.24 -7.96 -12.99
N GLU A 228 5.16 -8.12 -11.67
CA GLU A 228 4.42 -9.21 -11.01
C GLU A 228 3.39 -8.67 -10.02
N VAL A 229 2.11 -8.93 -10.31
CA VAL A 229 1.00 -8.71 -9.38
C VAL A 229 0.70 -10.03 -8.68
N ALA A 230 0.86 -10.06 -7.36
CA ALA A 230 0.55 -11.25 -6.56
C ALA A 230 -0.97 -11.42 -6.41
N VAL A 231 -1.43 -12.67 -6.28
CA VAL A 231 -2.85 -13.03 -6.31
C VAL A 231 -3.18 -13.94 -5.14
N CYS A 232 -4.30 -13.62 -4.48
CA CYS A 232 -4.80 -14.36 -3.34
C CYS A 232 -6.00 -15.25 -3.72
N ASN A 233 -5.79 -16.57 -3.63
CA ASN A 233 -6.84 -17.58 -3.80
C ASN A 233 -7.26 -18.11 -2.42
N LEU A 234 -8.50 -17.83 -2.02
CA LEU A 234 -9.00 -18.10 -0.68
C LEU A 234 -10.14 -19.13 -0.70
N ALA A 235 -10.24 -19.90 0.39
CA ALA A 235 -11.36 -20.79 0.66
C ALA A 235 -11.93 -20.54 2.06
#